data_AF-A0A962PB89-F1
#
_entry.id   AF-A0A962PB89-F1
#
_cell.length_a   1.000
_cell.length_b   1.000
_cell.length_c   1.000
_cell.angle_alpha   90.00
_cell.angle_beta   90.00
_cell.angle_gamma   90.00
#
_symmetry.space_group_name_H-M   'P 1'
#
loop_
_entity.id
_entity.type
_entity.pdbx_description
1 polymer ?
#
loop_
_entity_poly.entity_id
_entity_poly.type
_entity_poly.pdbx_seq_one_letter_code
_entity_poly.pdbx_strand_id
1 'polypeptide(L)'
;MQLTAEQLNIVNHHQGAAIVYAVAGAGKSTTMAHRVQHLVQHHNIKPPRILVCSFSKATVSDINKKIEQLGVTGASCYTFNALGRKIVQKTVQMGYWPAFNEEHIEHRSSQLAMRALVELGKQLGKNFSQLDVNQEDLQNYISVCKGNLCYADLLAAKL
;
A
#
# COMPACT_ATOMS: atom_id res chain seq x y z
N MET A 1 -23.99 -20.63 0.36
CA MET A 1 -23.84 -19.94 1.66
C MET A 1 -24.78 -18.75 1.66
N GLN A 2 -25.51 -18.50 2.75
CA GLN A 2 -26.47 -17.39 2.84
C GLN A 2 -25.82 -16.21 3.58
N LEU A 3 -25.95 -15.00 3.03
CA LEU A 3 -25.45 -13.76 3.64
C LEU A 3 -26.42 -13.27 4.73
N THR A 4 -25.90 -12.62 5.77
CA THR A 4 -26.76 -11.94 6.78
C THR A 4 -27.41 -10.69 6.21
N ALA A 5 -28.40 -10.14 6.91
CA ALA A 5 -29.05 -8.89 6.50
C ALA A 5 -28.05 -7.72 6.40
N GLU A 6 -27.10 -7.62 7.34
CA GLU A 6 -26.06 -6.59 7.34
C GLU A 6 -25.11 -6.77 6.16
N GLN A 7 -24.71 -8.02 5.86
CA GLN A 7 -23.87 -8.31 4.70
C GLN A 7 -24.59 -8.00 3.39
N LEU A 8 -25.90 -8.29 3.29
CA LEU A 8 -26.72 -7.94 2.14
C LEU A 8 -26.81 -6.42 1.97
N ASN A 9 -26.98 -5.65 3.04
CA ASN A 9 -26.97 -4.19 2.99
C ASN A 9 -25.63 -3.67 2.42
N ILE A 10 -24.50 -4.25 2.85
CA ILE A 10 -23.18 -3.90 2.32
C ILE A 10 -23.06 -4.31 0.85
N VAL A 11 -23.56 -5.47 0.44
CA VAL A 11 -23.47 -5.95 -0.94
C VAL A 11 -24.32 -5.10 -1.89
N ASN A 12 -25.52 -4.71 -1.47
CA ASN A 12 -26.48 -3.96 -2.27
C ASN A 12 -26.20 -2.44 -2.32
N HIS A 13 -25.28 -1.93 -1.49
CA HIS A 13 -24.93 -0.50 -1.51
C HIS A 13 -24.34 -0.07 -2.87
N HIS A 14 -25.05 0.72 -3.66
CA HIS A 14 -24.59 1.04 -5.02
C HIS A 14 -23.73 2.30 -5.08
N GLN A 15 -24.27 3.43 -4.61
CA GLN A 15 -23.75 4.77 -4.90
C GLN A 15 -23.12 5.42 -3.67
N GLY A 16 -22.08 6.22 -3.91
CA GLY A 16 -21.40 6.98 -2.86
C GLY A 16 -20.48 6.12 -1.97
N ALA A 17 -19.79 6.80 -1.08
CA ALA A 17 -18.89 6.17 -0.12
C ALA A 17 -19.69 5.44 0.99
N ALA A 18 -19.15 4.33 1.47
CA ALA A 18 -19.66 3.62 2.64
C ALA A 18 -18.51 3.27 3.57
N ILE A 19 -18.78 3.35 4.88
CA ILE A 19 -17.89 2.88 5.95
C ILE A 19 -18.59 1.73 6.65
N VAL A 20 -17.90 0.59 6.78
CA VAL A 20 -18.44 -0.62 7.39
C VAL A 20 -17.66 -0.95 8.65
N TYR A 21 -18.33 -0.90 9.79
CA TYR A 21 -17.77 -1.34 11.07
C TYR A 21 -18.01 -2.84 11.23
N ALA A 22 -16.94 -3.63 11.39
CA ALA A 22 -17.03 -5.08 11.46
C ALA A 22 -16.00 -5.69 12.42
N VAL A 23 -16.49 -6.49 13.37
CA VAL A 23 -15.67 -7.24 14.31
C VAL A 23 -14.87 -8.36 13.62
N ALA A 24 -13.92 -8.96 14.34
CA ALA A 24 -13.26 -10.19 13.89
C ALA A 24 -14.30 -11.29 13.64
N GLY A 25 -14.10 -12.11 12.60
CA GLY A 25 -15.03 -13.19 12.25
C GLY A 25 -16.34 -12.78 11.55
N ALA A 26 -16.65 -11.49 11.40
CA ALA A 26 -17.90 -11.00 10.78
C ALA A 26 -18.07 -11.29 9.27
N GLY A 27 -17.18 -12.09 8.66
CA GLY A 27 -17.26 -12.43 7.24
C GLY A 27 -16.77 -11.36 6.26
N LYS A 28 -15.97 -10.38 6.71
CA LYS A 28 -15.44 -9.25 5.91
C LYS A 28 -15.00 -9.63 4.49
N SER A 29 -14.12 -10.62 4.35
CA SER A 29 -13.64 -11.06 3.02
C SER A 29 -14.74 -11.62 2.14
N THR A 30 -15.67 -12.39 2.73
CA THR A 30 -16.81 -12.98 2.03
C THR A 30 -17.77 -11.89 1.56
N THR A 31 -18.07 -10.91 2.42
CA THR A 31 -18.90 -9.75 2.06
C THR A 31 -18.27 -8.93 0.94
N MET A 32 -16.94 -8.69 0.98
CA MET A 32 -16.23 -7.99 -0.08
C MET A 32 -16.31 -8.73 -1.42
N ALA A 33 -16.14 -10.05 -1.44
CA ALA A 33 -16.22 -10.84 -2.66
C ALA A 33 -17.63 -10.80 -3.29
N HIS A 34 -18.67 -10.97 -2.48
CA HIS A 34 -20.05 -10.84 -2.93
C HIS A 34 -20.40 -9.43 -3.39
N ARG A 35 -19.82 -8.40 -2.77
CA ARG A 35 -19.98 -7.01 -3.21
C ARG A 35 -19.41 -6.81 -4.62
N VAL A 36 -18.20 -7.31 -4.89
CA VAL A 36 -17.61 -7.27 -6.23
C VAL A 36 -18.50 -8.02 -7.24
N GLN A 37 -18.96 -9.22 -6.89
CA GLN A 37 -19.88 -9.99 -7.72
C GLN A 37 -21.15 -9.19 -8.05
N HIS A 38 -21.78 -8.58 -7.06
CA HIS A 38 -23.01 -7.82 -7.22
C HIS A 38 -22.82 -6.60 -8.15
N LEU A 39 -21.74 -5.84 -7.97
CA LEU A 39 -21.39 -4.71 -8.84
C LEU A 39 -21.24 -5.15 -10.31
N VAL A 40 -20.65 -6.32 -10.56
CA VAL A 40 -20.48 -6.85 -11.92
C VAL A 40 -21.81 -7.33 -12.50
N GLN A 41 -22.54 -8.16 -11.76
CA GLN A 41 -23.72 -8.86 -12.29
C GLN A 41 -24.99 -7.99 -12.34
N HIS A 42 -25.19 -7.11 -11.36
CA HIS A 42 -26.42 -6.33 -11.21
C HIS A 42 -26.27 -4.88 -11.67
N HIS A 43 -25.04 -4.37 -11.73
CA HIS A 43 -24.75 -2.99 -12.14
C HIS A 43 -23.85 -2.90 -13.38
N ASN A 44 -23.56 -4.04 -14.02
CA ASN A 44 -22.81 -4.14 -15.27
C ASN A 44 -21.45 -3.42 -15.23
N ILE A 45 -20.82 -3.35 -14.05
CA ILE A 45 -19.50 -2.76 -13.89
C ILE A 45 -18.46 -3.76 -14.40
N LYS A 46 -17.64 -3.34 -15.37
CA LYS A 46 -16.55 -4.18 -15.88
C LYS A 46 -15.56 -4.50 -14.75
N PRO A 47 -15.19 -5.78 -14.51
CA PRO A 47 -14.30 -6.16 -13.40
C PRO A 47 -12.98 -5.36 -13.34
N PRO A 48 -12.30 -5.03 -14.47
CA PRO A 48 -11.09 -4.21 -14.42
C PRO A 48 -11.28 -2.78 -13.89
N ARG A 49 -12.53 -2.30 -13.75
CA ARG A 49 -12.85 -1.01 -13.12
C ARG A 49 -13.04 -1.12 -11.60
N ILE A 50 -12.94 -2.32 -11.03
CA ILE A 50 -13.07 -2.58 -9.60
C ILE A 50 -11.68 -2.85 -9.02
N LEU A 51 -11.33 -2.06 -8.00
CA LEU A 51 -10.10 -2.20 -7.23
C LEU A 51 -10.42 -2.62 -5.80
N VAL A 52 -9.85 -3.75 -5.38
CA VAL A 52 -9.87 -4.25 -4.00
C VAL A 52 -8.47 -4.11 -3.42
N CYS A 53 -8.35 -3.43 -2.28
CA CYS A 53 -7.08 -3.25 -1.58
C CYS A 53 -7.15 -3.65 -0.12
N SER A 54 -6.04 -4.19 0.40
CA SER A 54 -5.85 -4.52 1.81
C SER A 54 -4.37 -4.46 2.21
N PHE A 55 -4.07 -4.48 3.51
CA PHE A 55 -2.68 -4.49 4.00
C PHE A 55 -2.03 -5.88 3.88
N SER A 56 -2.81 -6.96 3.99
CA SER A 56 -2.28 -8.32 4.03
C SER A 56 -2.36 -9.03 2.67
N LYS A 57 -1.25 -9.62 2.23
CA LYS A 57 -1.22 -10.50 1.05
C LYS A 57 -2.20 -11.67 1.19
N ALA A 58 -2.33 -12.23 2.40
CA ALA A 58 -3.26 -13.32 2.67
C ALA A 58 -4.72 -12.88 2.49
N THR A 59 -5.09 -11.69 2.97
CA THR A 59 -6.44 -11.13 2.79
C THR A 59 -6.74 -10.85 1.32
N VAL A 60 -5.79 -10.28 0.58
CA VAL A 60 -5.93 -10.04 -0.86
C VAL A 60 -6.15 -11.35 -1.61
N SER A 61 -5.35 -12.37 -1.32
CA SER A 61 -5.46 -13.70 -1.93
C SER A 61 -6.80 -14.37 -1.62
N ASP A 62 -7.24 -14.33 -0.35
CA ASP A 62 -8.53 -14.87 0.08
C ASP A 62 -9.71 -14.20 -0.63
N ILE A 63 -9.72 -12.86 -0.70
CA ILE A 63 -10.78 -12.12 -1.39
C ILE A 63 -10.75 -12.43 -2.90
N ASN A 64 -9.58 -12.41 -3.54
CA ASN A 64 -9.47 -12.69 -4.97
C ASN A 64 -9.98 -14.10 -5.31
N LYS A 65 -9.56 -15.11 -4.56
CA LYS A 65 -10.02 -16.50 -4.73
C LYS A 65 -11.55 -16.60 -4.61
N LYS A 66 -12.15 -15.91 -3.63
CA LYS A 66 -13.61 -15.89 -3.46
C LYS A 66 -14.32 -15.18 -4.61
N ILE A 67 -13.77 -14.08 -5.13
CA ILE A 67 -14.30 -13.38 -6.31
C ILE A 67 -14.32 -14.32 -7.52
N GLU A 68 -13.22 -15.03 -7.76
CA GLU A 68 -13.10 -16.02 -8.85
C GLU A 68 -14.08 -17.18 -8.67
N GLN A 69 -14.23 -17.71 -7.45
CA GLN A 69 -15.23 -18.73 -7.13
C GLN A 69 -16.67 -18.28 -7.37
N LEU A 70 -16.94 -16.97 -7.29
CA LEU A 70 -18.24 -16.37 -7.59
C LEU A 70 -18.44 -16.07 -9.09
N GLY A 71 -17.50 -16.51 -9.94
CA GLY A 71 -17.59 -16.40 -11.40
C GLY A 71 -17.14 -15.05 -11.95
N VAL A 72 -16.46 -14.22 -11.16
CA VAL A 72 -15.91 -12.94 -11.61
C VAL A 72 -14.41 -13.06 -11.80
N THR A 73 -13.93 -12.74 -13.00
CA THR A 73 -12.51 -12.70 -13.33
C THR A 73 -12.09 -11.29 -13.77
N GLY A 74 -10.83 -10.94 -13.53
CA GLY A 74 -10.26 -9.66 -13.97
C GLY A 74 -10.50 -8.46 -13.04
N ALA A 75 -11.06 -8.67 -11.85
CA ALA A 75 -11.03 -7.64 -10.79
C ALA A 75 -9.58 -7.41 -10.30
N SER A 76 -9.24 -6.16 -10.00
CA SER A 76 -7.89 -5.83 -9.50
C SER A 76 -7.83 -6.00 -7.98
N CYS A 77 -7.08 -6.98 -7.50
CA CYS A 77 -6.88 -7.22 -6.07
C CYS A 77 -5.40 -7.03 -5.71
N TYR A 78 -5.08 -6.02 -4.88
CA TYR A 78 -3.70 -5.66 -4.55
C TYR A 78 -3.50 -5.36 -3.07
N THR A 79 -2.28 -5.57 -2.56
CA THR A 79 -1.88 -4.88 -1.33
C THR A 79 -1.64 -3.40 -1.63
N PHE A 80 -1.68 -2.53 -0.62
CA PHE A 80 -1.31 -1.12 -0.82
C PHE A 80 0.09 -0.95 -1.44
N ASN A 81 1.08 -1.72 -0.99
CA ASN A 81 2.43 -1.70 -1.56
C ASN A 81 2.46 -2.18 -3.02
N ALA A 82 1.71 -3.25 -3.36
CA ALA A 82 1.64 -3.75 -4.73
C ALA A 82 0.95 -2.74 -5.66
N LEU A 83 -0.09 -2.05 -5.17
CA LEU A 83 -0.74 -0.97 -5.90
C LEU A 83 0.21 0.20 -6.14
N GLY A 84 0.89 0.67 -5.08
CA GLY A 84 1.87 1.75 -5.17
C GLY A 84 2.99 1.44 -6.17
N ARG A 85 3.56 0.23 -6.10
CA ARG A 85 4.55 -0.26 -7.06
C ARG A 85 4.02 -0.22 -8.50
N LYS A 86 2.80 -0.70 -8.73
CA LYS A 86 2.18 -0.70 -10.06
C LYS A 86 1.96 0.71 -10.61
N ILE A 87 1.58 1.67 -9.77
CA ILE A 87 1.44 3.08 -10.15
C ILE A 87 2.80 3.65 -10.57
N VAL A 88 3.85 3.45 -9.76
CA VAL A 88 5.21 3.94 -10.07
C VAL A 88 5.75 3.29 -11.36
N GLN A 89 5.56 1.99 -11.54
CA GLN A 89 5.97 1.33 -12.79
C GLN A 89 5.23 1.89 -14.00
N LYS A 90 3.95 2.22 -13.85
CA LYS A 90 3.17 2.84 -14.91
C LYS A 90 3.67 4.25 -15.24
N THR A 91 4.08 5.04 -14.25
CA THR A 91 4.61 6.39 -14.49
C THR A 91 5.97 6.33 -15.20
N VAL A 92 6.82 5.36 -14.87
CA VAL A 92 8.06 5.08 -15.61
C VAL A 92 7.77 4.72 -17.07
N GLN A 93 6.85 3.79 -17.31
CA GLN A 93 6.46 3.38 -18.67
C GLN A 93 5.90 4.55 -19.51
N MET A 94 5.26 5.52 -18.86
CA MET A 94 4.71 6.71 -19.51
C MET A 94 5.73 7.85 -19.66
N GLY A 95 6.97 7.69 -19.18
CA GLY A 95 8.01 8.72 -19.26
C GLY A 95 7.88 9.84 -18.23
N TYR A 96 6.99 9.72 -17.24
CA TYR A 96 6.84 10.69 -16.15
C TYR A 96 7.87 10.49 -15.02
N TRP A 97 8.56 9.36 -15.00
CA TRP A 97 9.58 9.05 -14.00
C TRP A 97 10.76 8.34 -14.65
N PRO A 98 12.01 8.61 -14.23
CA PRO A 98 13.18 7.88 -14.73
C PRO A 98 13.07 6.38 -14.47
N ALA A 99 13.56 5.56 -15.41
CA ALA A 99 13.68 4.13 -15.17
C ALA A 99 14.65 3.87 -13.99
N PHE A 100 14.30 2.91 -13.14
CA PHE A 100 15.10 2.52 -11.99
C PHE A 100 15.11 1.00 -11.82
N ASN A 101 16.19 0.48 -11.22
CA ASN A 101 16.27 -0.91 -10.81
C ASN A 101 15.85 -1.03 -9.34
N GLU A 102 14.71 -1.68 -9.09
CA GLU A 102 14.18 -1.92 -7.75
C GLU A 102 15.16 -2.69 -6.84
N GLU A 103 15.84 -3.71 -7.36
CA GLU A 103 16.81 -4.52 -6.61
C GLU A 103 17.99 -3.67 -6.13
N HIS A 104 18.35 -2.64 -6.90
CA HIS A 104 19.41 -1.72 -6.51
C HIS A 104 18.96 -0.75 -5.42
N ILE A 105 17.66 -0.59 -5.16
CA ILE A 105 17.13 0.29 -4.11
C ILE A 105 16.90 -0.52 -2.83
N GLU A 106 16.44 -1.76 -2.98
CA GLU A 106 16.27 -2.70 -1.88
C GLU A 106 17.60 -2.83 -1.11
N HIS A 107 17.53 -2.76 0.22
CA HIS A 107 18.69 -2.80 1.14
C HIS A 107 19.61 -1.57 1.20
N ARG A 108 19.43 -0.53 0.38
CA ARG A 108 20.26 0.69 0.49
C ARG A 108 19.90 1.59 1.65
N SER A 109 18.70 1.48 2.22
CA SER A 109 18.24 2.33 3.32
C SER A 109 19.24 2.36 4.48
N SER A 110 19.77 1.20 4.88
CA SER A 110 20.74 1.07 5.97
C SER A 110 22.10 1.67 5.60
N GLN A 111 22.56 1.42 4.37
CA GLN A 111 23.81 1.97 3.86
C GLN A 111 23.76 3.50 3.75
N LEU A 112 22.64 4.06 3.28
CA LEU A 112 22.44 5.50 3.16
C LEU A 112 22.33 6.17 4.52
N ALA A 113 21.59 5.57 5.46
CA ALA A 113 21.51 6.05 6.84
C ALA A 113 22.90 6.07 7.51
N MET A 114 23.66 4.99 7.39
CA MET A 114 25.02 4.93 7.93
C MET A 114 25.93 5.98 7.31
N ARG A 115 25.89 6.15 5.98
CA ARG A 115 26.67 7.20 5.29
C ARG A 115 26.31 8.60 5.78
N ALA A 116 25.02 8.89 5.97
CA ALA A 116 24.56 10.17 6.49
C ALA A 116 25.09 10.44 7.92
N LEU A 117 25.07 9.42 8.79
CA LEU A 117 25.59 9.55 10.16
C LEU A 117 27.11 9.73 10.20
N VAL A 118 27.85 9.01 9.34
CA VAL A 118 29.30 9.18 9.22
C VAL A 118 29.65 10.59 8.75
N GLU A 119 28.92 11.12 7.76
CA GLU A 119 29.14 12.47 7.25
C GLU A 119 28.81 13.55 8.30
N LEU A 120 27.70 13.38 9.02
CA LEU A 120 27.34 14.25 10.15
C LEU A 120 28.41 14.22 11.26
N GLY A 121 28.92 13.03 11.60
CA GLY A 121 30.00 12.87 12.57
C GLY A 121 31.24 13.69 12.18
N LYS A 122 31.68 13.58 10.92
CA LYS A 122 32.81 14.37 10.40
C LYS A 122 32.56 15.88 10.51
N GLN A 123 31.38 16.35 10.14
CA GLN A 123 31.01 17.78 10.22
C GLN A 123 31.06 18.30 11.65
N LEU A 124 30.72 17.46 12.64
CA LEU A 124 30.77 17.80 14.05
C LEU A 124 32.14 17.52 14.71
N GLY A 125 33.13 17.04 13.95
CA GLY A 125 34.44 16.65 14.49
C GLY A 125 34.38 15.46 15.45
N LYS A 126 33.37 14.59 15.31
CA LYS A 126 33.12 13.43 16.19
C LYS A 126 33.14 12.12 15.40
N ASN A 127 33.34 11.01 16.10
CA ASN A 127 33.01 9.70 15.51
C ASN A 127 31.48 9.55 15.46
N PHE A 128 30.94 8.88 14.44
CA PHE A 128 29.50 8.63 14.34
C PHE A 128 28.95 7.87 15.55
N SER A 129 29.77 7.04 16.21
CA SER A 129 29.40 6.32 17.45
C SER A 129 29.20 7.24 18.65
N GLN A 130 29.62 8.51 18.58
CA GLN A 130 29.47 9.53 19.61
C GLN A 130 28.29 10.48 19.33
N LEU A 131 27.48 10.20 18.30
CA LEU A 131 26.25 10.93 18.02
C LEU A 131 25.12 10.43 18.93
N ASP A 132 24.19 11.33 19.27
CA ASP A 132 23.00 11.00 20.05
C ASP A 132 21.93 10.21 19.24
N VAL A 133 22.22 9.92 17.98
CA VAL A 133 21.33 9.24 17.04
C VAL A 133 22.09 8.12 16.36
N ASN A 134 21.51 6.91 16.37
CA ASN A 134 22.06 5.76 15.67
C ASN A 134 21.34 5.49 14.34
N GLN A 135 21.77 4.45 13.63
CA GLN A 135 21.21 4.09 12.32
C GLN A 135 19.73 3.72 12.41
N GLU A 136 19.34 2.92 13.40
CA GLU A 136 17.96 2.48 13.59
C GLU A 136 17.06 3.68 13.92
N ASP A 137 17.51 4.57 14.81
CA ASP A 137 16.78 5.80 15.17
C ASP A 137 16.50 6.66 13.94
N LEU A 138 17.53 6.88 13.11
CA LEU A 138 17.40 7.66 11.88
C LEU A 138 16.44 7.00 10.88
N GLN A 139 16.52 5.68 10.71
CA GLN A 139 15.62 4.95 9.81
C GLN A 139 14.18 4.98 10.30
N ASN A 140 13.96 4.84 11.61
CA ASN A 140 12.66 4.93 12.24
C ASN A 140 12.07 6.33 12.09
N TYR A 141 12.87 7.37 12.34
CA TYR A 141 12.47 8.75 12.12
C TYR A 141 12.04 9.01 10.68
N ILE A 142 12.86 8.60 9.69
CA ILE A 142 12.51 8.69 8.26
C ILE A 142 11.23 7.92 7.94
N SER A 143 11.03 6.75 8.55
CA SER A 143 9.81 5.94 8.37
C SER A 143 8.57 6.68 8.87
N VAL A 144 8.64 7.30 10.05
CA VAL A 144 7.56 8.12 10.61
C VAL A 144 7.27 9.34 9.72
N CYS A 145 8.31 10.04 9.27
CA CYS A 145 8.20 11.14 8.32
C CYS A 145 7.47 10.72 7.04
N LYS A 146 7.87 9.59 6.42
CA LYS A 146 7.21 9.02 5.23
C LYS A 146 5.75 8.67 5.50
N GLY A 147 5.46 8.05 6.66
CA GLY A 147 4.10 7.69 7.05
C GLY A 147 3.17 8.89 7.22
N ASN A 148 3.71 10.05 7.59
CA ASN A 148 2.99 11.30 7.76
C ASN A 148 3.06 12.24 6.54
N LEU A 149 3.65 11.79 5.42
CA LEU A 149 3.90 12.61 4.22
C LEU A 149 4.75 13.87 4.51
N CYS A 150 5.58 13.84 5.56
CA CYS A 150 6.51 14.89 5.92
C CYS A 150 7.87 14.61 5.27
N TYR A 151 8.06 15.06 4.03
CA TYR A 151 9.32 14.87 3.31
C TYR A 151 10.29 16.02 3.56
N ALA A 152 11.59 15.73 3.50
CA ALA A 152 12.63 16.76 3.57
C ALA A 152 12.48 17.76 2.43
N ASP A 153 12.66 19.04 2.73
CA ASP A 153 12.77 20.08 1.72
C ASP A 153 14.14 19.99 1.04
N LEU A 154 14.16 19.32 -0.11
CA LEU A 154 15.39 19.13 -0.89
C LEU A 154 15.92 20.44 -1.47
N LEU A 155 15.08 21.46 -1.65
CA LEU A 155 15.50 22.78 -2.13
C LEU A 155 16.20 23.54 -1.00
N ALA A 156 15.67 23.46 0.22
CA ALA A 156 16.31 24.05 1.40
C ALA A 156 17.62 23.35 1.78
N ALA A 157 17.75 22.06 1.46
CA ALA A 157 18.92 21.24 1.82
C ALA A 157 20.22 21.61 1.10
N LYS A 158 20.20 22.52 0.09
CA LYS A 158 21.38 22.96 -0.69
C LYS A 158 22.26 21.80 -1.18
N LEU A 159 21.62 20.76 -1.75
CA LEU A 159 22.31 19.65 -2.41
C LEU A 159 23.04 20.10 -3.69
#